data_AF-E3JBK5-F1
#
_entry.id   AF-E3JBK5-F1
#
_cell.length_a   1.000
_cell.length_b   1.000
_cell.length_c   1.000
_cell.angle_alpha   90.00
_cell.angle_beta   90.00
_cell.angle_gamma   90.00
#
_symmetry.space_group_name_H-M   'P 1'
#
loop_
_entity.id
_entity.type
_entity.pdbx_description
1 polymer ?
#
loop_
_entity_poly.entity_id
_entity_poly.type
_entity_poly.pdbx_seq_one_letter_code
_entity_poly.pdbx_strand_id
1 'polypeptide(L)'
;MAAGGNRRETFAAGPYPGRVSELGLDSAPVATGQALTDQAHPELDLWRTLPAKQQPNWPDQAALRGAYAELSALPPLVIAPEVRSLTERLADVARGEAFLLQGGDCAETFAANTANNIRDKVKTLLQMAVVLTYGASTPVVKVARIAGQYAKPRSADIETSTGLPSYRGDAVNGLEATLAARLPDPYRMVSAYHHSAAALNLIRAFATGGFSSLSQVHEWNKAFVRDSAAGRRYELMATDIERALAFMAACGIDLDRTSELGGVELYTSHEGLLLDYERALTRVEESTGQVCDLSAHMIWIGERTRDLDGAHMEFLSRVTNPIGCKIGPKASPDEVLAIAERINPEHIPGRLTLISRMGTGRVRDALPAVVEKVNAAGHPVVWACDPMHGNTRDVGGVKTRHFDDVLDEVLGFFEVHKDLGTHPGGLHIELTGEDVTECLGGGQEIGEADLGGRYETACDPRLNTSQALELAFLVAEMLQATRSRRAQAHTE
;
A
#
# COMPACT_ATOMS: atom_id res chain seq x y z
N MET A 1 27.61 -9.96 -60.11
CA MET A 1 27.41 -11.41 -60.26
C MET A 1 28.01 -12.09 -59.04
N ALA A 2 27.19 -12.91 -58.37
CA ALA A 2 27.45 -14.06 -57.48
C ALA A 2 28.80 -14.20 -56.72
N ALA A 3 28.90 -14.74 -55.51
CA ALA A 3 27.94 -15.17 -54.47
C ALA A 3 28.76 -15.73 -53.28
N GLY A 4 28.16 -15.72 -52.09
CA GLY A 4 28.34 -16.73 -51.03
C GLY A 4 29.47 -16.46 -50.02
N GLY A 5 29.29 -16.62 -48.71
CA GLY A 5 28.14 -17.05 -47.92
C GLY A 5 28.49 -16.87 -46.43
N ASN A 6 27.53 -16.34 -45.67
CA ASN A 6 27.67 -15.99 -44.26
C ASN A 6 27.41 -17.23 -43.40
N ARG A 7 28.41 -17.71 -42.64
CA ARG A 7 28.24 -18.81 -41.66
C ARG A 7 27.59 -18.28 -40.40
N ARG A 8 26.47 -18.89 -40.02
CA ARG A 8 25.88 -18.82 -38.68
C ARG A 8 26.71 -19.71 -37.75
N GLU A 9 27.24 -19.14 -36.66
CA GLU A 9 27.77 -19.91 -35.54
C GLU A 9 26.63 -20.22 -34.56
N THR A 10 26.33 -21.51 -34.45
CA THR A 10 25.50 -22.11 -33.40
C THR A 10 26.41 -22.55 -32.26
N PHE A 11 26.24 -21.99 -31.06
CA PHE A 11 26.88 -22.51 -29.85
C PHE A 11 26.16 -23.80 -29.43
N ALA A 12 26.84 -24.94 -29.59
CA ALA A 12 26.41 -26.23 -29.08
C ALA A 12 26.98 -26.45 -27.67
N ALA A 13 26.11 -26.84 -26.74
CA ALA A 13 26.46 -27.26 -25.39
C ALA A 13 27.24 -28.59 -25.43
N GLY A 14 28.42 -28.63 -24.79
CA GLY A 14 29.23 -29.83 -24.63
C GLY A 14 28.74 -30.71 -23.45
N PRO A 15 29.01 -32.02 -23.48
CA PRO A 15 28.54 -32.97 -22.46
C PRO A 15 29.51 -33.05 -21.27
N TYR A 16 28.98 -33.05 -20.05
CA TYR A 16 29.72 -33.40 -18.83
C TYR A 16 29.59 -34.91 -18.54
N PRO A 17 30.69 -35.68 -18.41
CA PRO A 17 30.65 -37.05 -17.91
C PRO A 17 31.28 -37.19 -16.50
N GLY A 18 30.81 -38.18 -15.74
CA GLY A 18 31.50 -38.78 -14.58
C GLY A 18 30.75 -38.61 -13.26
N ARG A 19 29.93 -39.59 -12.86
CA ARG A 19 30.24 -40.83 -12.09
C ARG A 19 29.74 -40.70 -10.65
N VAL A 20 28.68 -41.45 -10.38
CA VAL A 20 28.20 -41.87 -9.06
C VAL A 20 29.19 -42.87 -8.50
N SER A 21 29.72 -42.62 -7.30
CA SER A 21 30.33 -43.66 -6.47
C SER A 21 29.97 -43.43 -5.01
N GLU A 22 29.48 -44.52 -4.42
CA GLU A 22 29.07 -44.74 -3.04
C GLU A 22 30.01 -44.13 -1.99
N LEU A 23 29.43 -43.41 -1.03
CA LEU A 23 30.05 -43.17 0.27
C LEU A 23 28.98 -43.21 1.37
N GLY A 24 29.02 -44.27 2.17
CA GLY A 24 28.84 -44.25 3.61
C GLY A 24 27.52 -43.72 4.17
N LEU A 25 26.57 -44.63 4.41
CA LEU A 25 25.56 -44.45 5.44
C LEU A 25 26.23 -44.49 6.82
N ASP A 26 26.56 -43.33 7.37
CA ASP A 26 26.63 -43.13 8.81
C ASP A 26 25.59 -42.07 9.19
N SER A 27 24.48 -42.57 9.74
CA SER A 27 23.38 -41.77 10.27
C SER A 27 23.82 -41.07 11.55
N ALA A 28 24.34 -39.85 11.42
CA ALA A 28 24.29 -38.89 12.52
C ALA A 28 22.83 -38.44 12.70
N PRO A 29 22.31 -38.34 13.94
CA PRO A 29 20.95 -37.87 14.15
C PRO A 29 20.85 -36.44 13.65
N VAL A 30 19.98 -36.21 12.67
CA VAL A 30 19.52 -34.87 12.30
C VAL A 30 18.98 -34.24 13.57
N ALA A 31 19.57 -33.12 13.99
CA ALA A 31 19.11 -32.35 15.12
C ALA A 31 17.66 -31.91 14.86
N THR A 32 16.72 -32.64 15.45
CA THR A 32 15.34 -32.24 15.62
C THR A 32 15.31 -31.06 16.58
N GLY A 33 14.90 -29.89 16.09
CA GLY A 33 14.43 -28.79 16.94
C GLY A 33 15.43 -27.67 17.22
N GLN A 34 15.68 -26.81 16.25
CA GLN A 34 15.90 -25.39 16.53
C GLN A 34 14.85 -24.60 15.77
N ALA A 35 13.97 -23.94 16.52
CA ALA A 35 12.96 -23.05 15.97
C ALA A 35 13.62 -21.87 15.24
N LEU A 36 12.88 -21.20 14.36
CA LEU A 36 13.22 -19.91 13.73
C LEU A 36 13.30 -18.75 14.75
N THR A 37 13.66 -19.05 16.00
CA THR A 37 13.70 -18.11 17.11
C THR A 37 15.02 -17.38 17.10
N ASP A 38 14.96 -16.07 17.02
CA ASP A 38 16.09 -15.21 17.34
C ASP A 38 16.38 -15.33 18.83
N GLN A 39 17.59 -15.78 19.19
CA GLN A 39 17.95 -15.97 20.59
C GLN A 39 18.15 -14.66 21.34
N ALA A 40 18.39 -13.55 20.65
CA ALA A 40 18.56 -12.24 21.28
C ALA A 40 17.22 -11.61 21.67
N HIS A 41 16.18 -11.86 20.86
CA HIS A 41 14.85 -11.25 21.00
C HIS A 41 13.70 -12.28 20.87
N PRO A 42 13.62 -13.28 21.78
CA PRO A 42 12.63 -14.34 21.72
C PRO A 42 11.18 -13.83 21.85
N GLU A 43 10.98 -12.67 22.48
CA GLU A 43 9.68 -12.00 22.60
C GLU A 43 9.08 -11.61 21.24
N LEU A 44 9.91 -11.39 20.21
CA LEU A 44 9.46 -11.06 18.86
C LEU A 44 8.99 -12.29 18.08
N ASP A 45 9.22 -13.49 18.60
CA ASP A 45 8.78 -14.76 18.01
C ASP A 45 7.55 -15.35 18.71
N LEU A 46 6.97 -14.66 19.71
CA LEU A 46 5.79 -15.14 20.43
C LEU A 46 4.59 -15.41 19.50
N TRP A 47 4.44 -14.60 18.44
CA TRP A 47 3.38 -14.76 17.44
C TRP A 47 3.37 -16.16 16.80
N ARG A 48 4.52 -16.84 16.73
CA ARG A 48 4.63 -18.20 16.17
C ARG A 48 3.86 -19.24 16.98
N THR A 49 3.53 -18.92 18.23
CA THR A 49 2.73 -19.77 19.13
C THR A 49 1.23 -19.48 19.05
N LEU A 50 0.83 -18.43 18.35
CA LEU A 50 -0.55 -17.97 18.23
C LEU A 50 -1.16 -18.39 16.88
N PRO A 51 -2.51 -18.44 16.78
CA PRO A 51 -3.17 -18.65 15.51
C PRO A 51 -2.80 -17.56 14.49
N ALA A 52 -2.19 -17.95 13.38
CA ALA A 52 -1.82 -17.06 12.28
C ALA A 52 -2.69 -17.37 11.05
N LYS A 53 -3.72 -16.54 10.80
CA LYS A 53 -4.57 -16.69 9.62
C LYS A 53 -3.79 -16.35 8.34
N GLN A 54 -4.22 -16.92 7.22
CA GLN A 54 -3.73 -16.58 5.86
C GLN A 54 -2.24 -16.87 5.59
N GLN A 55 -1.53 -17.55 6.49
CA GLN A 55 -0.15 -17.97 6.23
C GLN A 55 -0.10 -19.07 5.15
N PRO A 56 0.93 -19.09 4.30
CA PRO A 56 1.14 -20.19 3.36
C PRO A 56 1.47 -21.49 4.09
N ASN A 57 0.99 -22.61 3.54
CA ASN A 57 1.45 -23.92 3.98
C ASN A 57 2.77 -24.25 3.27
N TRP A 58 3.89 -23.82 3.86
CA TRP A 58 5.23 -24.01 3.32
C TRP A 58 5.57 -25.53 3.25
N PRO A 59 5.73 -26.12 2.05
CA PRO A 59 5.93 -27.56 1.91
C PRO A 59 7.31 -28.03 2.38
N ASP A 60 8.32 -27.15 2.32
CA ASP A 60 9.68 -27.43 2.73
C ASP A 60 10.12 -26.47 3.86
N GLN A 61 10.19 -27.01 5.08
CA GLN A 61 10.61 -26.27 6.27
C GLN A 61 12.11 -25.97 6.30
N ALA A 62 12.94 -26.75 5.61
CA ALA A 62 14.37 -26.44 5.49
C ALA A 62 14.58 -25.27 4.53
N ALA A 63 13.87 -25.24 3.40
CA ALA A 63 13.86 -24.10 2.49
C ALA A 63 13.35 -22.82 3.18
N LEU A 64 12.29 -22.91 3.99
CA LEU A 64 11.80 -21.78 4.79
C LEU A 64 12.88 -21.22 5.72
N ARG A 65 13.60 -22.09 6.44
CA ARG A 65 14.72 -21.66 7.29
C ARG A 65 15.85 -21.00 6.50
N GLY A 66 16.17 -21.53 5.32
CA GLY A 66 17.15 -20.94 4.41
C GLY A 66 16.75 -19.53 3.98
N ALA A 67 15.54 -19.36 3.46
CA ALA A 67 15.01 -18.07 3.03
C ALA A 67 14.95 -17.05 4.18
N TYR A 68 14.50 -17.46 5.36
CA TYR A 68 14.43 -16.60 6.54
C TYR A 68 15.83 -16.13 6.99
N ALA A 69 16.81 -17.05 7.05
CA ALA A 69 18.18 -16.71 7.43
C ALA A 69 18.83 -15.75 6.42
N GLU A 70 18.57 -15.93 5.13
CA GLU A 70 19.03 -15.03 4.08
C GLU A 70 18.43 -13.63 4.24
N LEU A 71 17.10 -13.51 4.37
CA LEU A 71 16.42 -12.23 4.60
C LEU A 71 16.92 -11.51 5.86
N SER A 72 17.17 -12.26 6.93
CA SER A 72 17.66 -11.71 8.21
C SER A 72 19.08 -11.11 8.08
N ALA A 73 19.89 -11.60 7.13
CA ALA A 73 21.23 -11.11 6.89
C ALA A 73 21.29 -9.93 5.89
N LEU A 74 20.23 -9.70 5.12
CA LEU A 74 20.18 -8.63 4.12
C LEU A 74 20.01 -7.24 4.77
N PRO A 75 20.48 -6.16 4.10
CA PRO A 75 20.20 -4.80 4.52
C PRO A 75 18.70 -4.53 4.65
N PRO A 76 18.27 -3.61 5.53
CA PRO A 76 16.86 -3.23 5.60
C PRO A 76 16.44 -2.42 4.37
N LEU A 77 15.14 -2.42 4.05
CA LEU A 77 14.59 -1.62 2.93
C LEU A 77 14.47 -0.14 3.31
N VAL A 78 14.08 0.13 4.55
CA VAL A 78 13.97 1.48 5.13
C VAL A 78 14.82 1.59 6.40
N ILE A 79 14.97 2.79 6.96
CA ILE A 79 15.69 2.98 8.22
C ILE A 79 14.79 3.56 9.32
N ALA A 80 15.08 3.25 10.58
CA ALA A 80 14.28 3.69 11.72
C ALA A 80 14.02 5.22 11.80
N PRO A 81 14.99 6.11 11.45
CA PRO A 81 14.69 7.55 11.37
C PRO A 81 13.58 7.92 10.38
N GLU A 82 13.48 7.23 9.23
CA GLU A 82 12.43 7.49 8.24
C GLU A 82 11.06 7.02 8.74
N VAL A 83 11.03 5.91 9.48
CA VAL A 83 9.84 5.41 10.17
C VAL A 83 9.34 6.42 11.20
N ARG A 84 10.24 6.96 12.03
CA ARG A 84 9.90 8.01 13.01
C ARG A 84 9.40 9.28 12.35
N SER A 85 10.05 9.71 11.27
CA SER A 85 9.60 10.84 10.46
C SER A 85 8.17 10.63 9.94
N LEU A 86 7.83 9.43 9.44
CA LEU A 86 6.44 9.14 9.05
C LEU A 86 5.47 9.21 10.24
N THR A 87 5.84 8.69 11.40
CA THR A 87 5.00 8.80 12.61
C THR A 87 4.73 10.26 12.99
N GLU A 88 5.74 11.13 12.90
CA GLU A 88 5.58 12.58 13.13
C GLU A 88 4.63 13.22 12.11
N ARG A 89 4.78 12.89 10.81
CA ARG A 89 3.87 13.37 9.77
C ARG A 89 2.43 12.88 9.99
N LEU A 90 2.24 11.64 10.41
CA LEU A 90 0.93 11.09 10.74
C LEU A 90 0.37 11.67 12.04
N ALA A 91 1.21 12.14 12.96
CA ALA A 91 0.78 12.89 14.13
C ALA A 91 0.12 14.22 13.72
N ASP A 92 0.68 14.91 12.72
CA ASP A 92 0.07 16.12 12.14
C ASP A 92 -1.31 15.79 11.53
N VAL A 93 -1.42 14.64 10.84
CA VAL A 93 -2.71 14.17 10.31
C VAL A 93 -3.71 13.91 11.44
N ALA A 94 -3.31 13.21 12.51
CA ALA A 94 -4.18 12.92 13.64
C ALA A 94 -4.70 14.19 14.34
N ARG A 95 -3.94 15.29 14.31
CA ARG A 95 -4.33 16.61 14.85
C ARG A 95 -5.17 17.46 13.89
N GLY A 96 -5.38 17.03 12.66
CA GLY A 96 -6.08 17.82 11.64
C GLY A 96 -5.23 18.89 10.98
N GLU A 97 -3.90 18.78 11.08
CA GLU A 97 -2.92 19.71 10.51
C GLU A 97 -2.37 19.22 9.17
N ALA A 98 -2.66 17.98 8.78
CA ALA A 98 -2.29 17.37 7.51
C ALA A 98 -3.36 16.36 7.02
N PHE A 99 -3.18 15.85 5.79
CA PHE A 99 -4.03 14.84 5.17
C PHE A 99 -3.20 13.67 4.65
N LEU A 100 -3.63 12.43 4.87
CA LEU A 100 -2.97 11.22 4.37
C LEU A 100 -3.49 10.85 2.97
N LEU A 101 -2.57 10.66 2.02
CA LEU A 101 -2.83 9.98 0.76
C LEU A 101 -2.01 8.69 0.71
N GLN A 102 -2.70 7.56 0.89
CA GLN A 102 -2.12 6.24 0.73
C GLN A 102 -2.62 5.58 -0.56
N GLY A 103 -1.73 5.16 -1.45
CA GLY A 103 -2.19 4.58 -2.73
C GLY A 103 -1.15 3.81 -3.54
N GLY A 104 -1.62 2.89 -4.37
CA GLY A 104 -0.79 2.08 -5.27
C GLY A 104 -1.48 0.77 -5.63
N ASP A 105 -0.71 -0.23 -6.05
CA ASP A 105 -1.29 -1.47 -6.57
C ASP A 105 -2.13 -2.22 -5.54
N CYS A 106 -3.10 -2.99 -6.04
CA CYS A 106 -3.71 -4.01 -5.21
C CYS A 106 -2.62 -5.00 -4.78
N ALA A 107 -2.10 -5.82 -5.70
CA ALA A 107 -0.94 -6.68 -5.50
C ALA A 107 0.15 -6.27 -6.49
N GLU A 108 1.37 -6.08 -6.02
CA GLU A 108 2.53 -6.00 -6.90
C GLU A 108 2.84 -7.38 -7.47
N THR A 109 3.36 -7.44 -8.70
CA THR A 109 3.90 -8.65 -9.30
C THR A 109 5.35 -8.41 -9.69
N PHE A 110 6.17 -9.45 -9.65
CA PHE A 110 7.58 -9.39 -10.07
C PHE A 110 7.69 -8.98 -11.54
N ALA A 111 6.79 -9.47 -12.39
CA ALA A 111 6.74 -9.14 -13.81
C ALA A 111 6.40 -7.66 -14.07
N ALA A 112 5.47 -7.08 -13.30
CA ALA A 112 5.07 -5.68 -13.44
C ALA A 112 5.96 -4.70 -12.68
N ASN A 113 6.97 -5.18 -11.93
CA ASN A 113 7.92 -4.33 -11.20
C ASN A 113 8.99 -3.72 -12.15
N THR A 114 8.51 -2.97 -13.14
CA THR A 114 9.34 -2.31 -14.15
C THR A 114 9.49 -0.82 -13.83
N ALA A 115 10.56 -0.20 -14.35
CA ALA A 115 10.81 1.22 -14.14
C ALA A 115 9.65 2.12 -14.61
N ASN A 116 9.00 1.77 -15.73
CA ASN A 116 7.86 2.52 -16.26
C ASN A 116 6.64 2.40 -15.31
N ASN A 117 6.29 1.18 -14.90
CA ASN A 117 5.13 0.97 -14.03
C ASN A 117 5.33 1.64 -12.66
N ILE A 118 6.54 1.56 -12.10
CA ILE A 118 6.89 2.28 -10.87
C ILE A 118 6.76 3.80 -11.08
N ARG A 119 7.37 4.35 -12.14
CA ARG A 119 7.32 5.77 -12.48
C ARG A 119 5.89 6.27 -12.61
N ASP A 120 5.06 5.56 -13.36
CA ASP A 120 3.70 6.00 -13.70
C ASP A 120 2.77 5.92 -12.47
N LYS A 121 2.97 4.93 -11.59
CA LYS A 121 2.31 4.87 -10.27
C LYS A 121 2.71 6.05 -9.38
N VAL A 122 4.01 6.29 -9.23
CA VAL A 122 4.53 7.41 -8.42
C VAL A 122 4.01 8.75 -8.97
N LYS A 123 4.06 8.93 -10.30
CA LYS A 123 3.49 10.09 -10.98
C LYS A 123 2.03 10.32 -10.60
N THR A 124 1.19 9.30 -10.71
CA THR A 124 -0.24 9.40 -10.38
C THR A 124 -0.45 9.81 -8.93
N LEU A 125 0.29 9.19 -8.00
CA LEU A 125 0.22 9.54 -6.58
C LEU A 125 0.65 11.00 -6.31
N LEU A 126 1.71 11.48 -6.96
CA LEU A 126 2.16 12.87 -6.85
C LEU A 126 1.16 13.86 -7.44
N GLN A 127 0.58 13.54 -8.60
CA GLN A 127 -0.46 14.34 -9.24
C GLN A 127 -1.67 14.53 -8.33
N MET A 128 -2.16 13.44 -7.70
CA MET A 128 -3.23 13.50 -6.70
C MET A 128 -2.82 14.32 -5.48
N ALA A 129 -1.59 14.13 -4.97
CA ALA A 129 -1.12 14.83 -3.78
C ALA A 129 -1.11 16.35 -3.97
N VAL A 130 -0.72 16.86 -5.14
CA VAL A 130 -0.74 18.31 -5.43
C VAL A 130 -2.17 18.86 -5.41
N VAL A 131 -3.12 18.16 -6.05
CA VAL A 131 -4.53 18.56 -6.07
C VAL A 131 -5.11 18.56 -4.66
N LEU A 132 -4.85 17.51 -3.87
CA LEU A 132 -5.31 17.40 -2.49
C LEU A 132 -4.65 18.44 -1.58
N THR A 133 -3.36 18.75 -1.77
CA THR A 133 -2.66 19.79 -0.99
C THR A 133 -3.31 21.15 -1.20
N TYR A 134 -3.66 21.46 -2.44
CA TYR A 134 -4.40 22.69 -2.76
C TYR A 134 -5.79 22.70 -2.12
N GLY A 135 -6.55 21.60 -2.27
CA GLY A 135 -7.90 21.47 -1.72
C GLY A 135 -7.96 21.52 -0.18
N ALA A 136 -7.07 20.79 0.48
CA ALA A 136 -6.95 20.75 1.94
C ALA A 136 -6.38 22.05 2.51
N SER A 137 -5.50 22.72 1.74
CA SER A 137 -4.65 23.81 2.24
C SER A 137 -3.86 23.42 3.49
N THR A 138 -3.48 22.15 3.55
CA THR A 138 -2.61 21.53 4.54
C THR A 138 -1.63 20.59 3.82
N PRO A 139 -0.50 20.21 4.43
CA PRO A 139 0.38 19.18 3.87
C PRO A 139 -0.37 17.88 3.59
N VAL A 140 0.00 17.20 2.50
CA VAL A 140 -0.42 15.83 2.20
C VAL A 140 0.73 14.86 2.46
N VAL A 141 0.54 13.91 3.37
CA VAL A 141 1.48 12.81 3.66
C VAL A 141 1.28 11.73 2.62
N LYS A 142 2.34 11.40 1.87
CA LYS A 142 2.27 10.50 0.71
C LYS A 142 2.83 9.13 1.07
N VAL A 143 1.98 8.11 1.09
CA VAL A 143 2.35 6.74 1.44
C VAL A 143 1.99 5.79 0.30
N ALA A 144 2.97 5.30 -0.45
CA ALA A 144 2.72 4.41 -1.57
C ALA A 144 2.49 2.96 -1.11
N ARG A 145 1.57 2.25 -1.77
CA ARG A 145 1.47 0.78 -1.73
C ARG A 145 2.43 0.21 -2.78
N ILE A 146 3.70 0.09 -2.41
CA ILE A 146 4.78 -0.25 -3.33
C ILE A 146 5.99 -0.77 -2.56
N ALA A 147 6.84 -1.53 -3.24
CA ALA A 147 8.06 -2.11 -2.67
C ALA A 147 7.80 -3.05 -1.48
N GLY A 148 6.73 -3.86 -1.54
CA GLY A 148 6.45 -4.85 -0.50
C GLY A 148 5.08 -5.52 -0.60
N GLN A 149 4.18 -5.02 -1.44
CA GLN A 149 2.79 -5.47 -1.53
C GLN A 149 2.62 -6.75 -2.37
N TYR A 150 3.46 -7.75 -2.11
CA TYR A 150 3.54 -9.01 -2.87
C TYR A 150 2.78 -10.18 -2.23
N ALA A 151 2.02 -9.94 -1.17
CA ALA A 151 1.22 -10.96 -0.50
C ALA A 151 -0.26 -10.56 -0.44
N LYS A 152 -1.16 -11.55 -0.51
CA LYS A 152 -2.61 -11.35 -0.53
C LYS A 152 -3.38 -12.38 0.29
N PRO A 153 -4.32 -11.93 1.15
CA PRO A 153 -5.24 -12.84 1.80
C PRO A 153 -6.29 -13.33 0.79
N ARG A 154 -6.75 -14.57 0.95
CA ARG A 154 -7.73 -15.20 0.06
C ARG A 154 -8.93 -15.71 0.88
N SER A 155 -10.12 -15.59 0.29
CA SER A 155 -11.36 -16.10 0.89
C SER A 155 -11.42 -17.63 0.91
N ALA A 156 -10.68 -18.30 0.02
CA ALA A 156 -10.62 -19.76 -0.08
C ALA A 156 -9.19 -20.21 -0.44
N ASP A 157 -8.79 -21.38 0.04
CA ASP A 157 -7.48 -21.98 -0.27
C ASP A 157 -7.40 -22.54 -1.68
N ILE A 158 -8.54 -22.90 -2.28
CA ILE A 158 -8.66 -23.45 -3.63
C ILE A 158 -9.53 -22.51 -4.48
N GLU A 159 -9.08 -22.21 -5.69
CA GLU A 159 -9.85 -21.44 -6.67
C GLU A 159 -10.91 -22.32 -7.34
N THR A 160 -12.19 -21.93 -7.22
CA THR A 160 -13.31 -22.70 -7.78
C THR A 160 -13.25 -22.83 -9.30
N SER A 161 -12.69 -21.83 -10.00
CA SER A 161 -12.60 -21.82 -11.46
C SER A 161 -11.57 -22.80 -12.01
N THR A 162 -10.50 -23.10 -11.26
CA THR A 162 -9.36 -23.92 -11.72
C THR A 162 -9.18 -25.21 -10.94
N GLY A 163 -9.71 -25.30 -9.72
CA GLY A 163 -9.44 -26.38 -8.77
C GLY A 163 -8.01 -26.35 -8.18
N LEU A 164 -7.24 -25.29 -8.44
CA LEU A 164 -5.86 -25.15 -7.98
C LEU A 164 -5.77 -24.36 -6.67
N PRO A 165 -4.66 -24.48 -5.92
CA PRO A 165 -4.39 -23.57 -4.82
C PRO A 165 -4.48 -22.11 -5.27
N SER A 166 -5.14 -21.30 -4.46
CA SER A 166 -5.33 -19.88 -4.70
C SER A 166 -3.98 -19.17 -4.84
N TYR A 167 -3.89 -18.26 -5.79
CA TYR A 167 -2.77 -17.32 -5.87
C TYR A 167 -2.75 -16.42 -4.63
N ARG A 168 -1.64 -16.38 -3.90
CA ARG A 168 -1.50 -15.65 -2.62
C ARG A 168 -0.54 -14.46 -2.74
N GLY A 169 -0.24 -14.04 -3.97
CA GLY A 169 0.76 -13.01 -4.26
C GLY A 169 2.13 -13.62 -4.59
N ASP A 170 2.92 -12.88 -5.35
CA ASP A 170 4.19 -13.36 -5.91
C ASP A 170 5.24 -13.74 -4.86
N ALA A 171 5.13 -13.21 -3.63
CA ALA A 171 5.95 -13.60 -2.48
C ALA A 171 5.63 -15.01 -1.94
N VAL A 172 4.52 -15.62 -2.39
CA VAL A 172 4.08 -16.96 -1.98
C VAL A 172 4.14 -17.94 -3.15
N ASN A 173 3.45 -17.65 -4.25
CA ASN A 173 3.31 -18.54 -5.40
C ASN A 173 3.10 -17.73 -6.70
N GLY A 174 3.12 -18.40 -7.86
CA GLY A 174 2.97 -17.78 -9.17
C GLY A 174 1.50 -17.60 -9.60
N LEU A 175 1.26 -16.63 -10.47
CA LEU A 175 -0.08 -16.32 -11.00
C LEU A 175 -0.59 -17.41 -11.96
N GLU A 176 0.33 -18.07 -12.66
CA GLU A 176 0.03 -19.06 -13.70
C GLU A 176 -0.89 -20.17 -13.17
N ALA A 177 -1.89 -20.55 -13.97
CA ALA A 177 -2.86 -21.57 -13.62
C ALA A 177 -2.29 -22.99 -13.82
N THR A 178 -1.18 -23.29 -13.16
CA THR A 178 -0.57 -24.63 -13.11
C THR A 178 -0.31 -25.04 -11.67
N LEU A 179 -0.41 -26.33 -11.37
CA LEU A 179 -0.14 -26.83 -10.01
C LEU A 179 1.27 -26.45 -9.53
N ALA A 180 2.28 -26.57 -10.40
CA ALA A 180 3.65 -26.23 -10.09
C ALA A 180 3.82 -24.75 -9.70
N ALA A 181 3.21 -23.83 -10.46
CA ALA A 181 3.27 -22.41 -10.14
C ALA A 181 2.52 -22.07 -8.84
N ARG A 182 1.44 -22.80 -8.51
CA ARG A 182 0.61 -22.53 -7.33
C ARG A 182 1.14 -23.12 -6.02
N LEU A 183 2.16 -23.96 -6.06
CA LEU A 183 2.83 -24.44 -4.83
C LEU A 183 3.57 -23.29 -4.15
N PRO A 184 3.37 -23.07 -2.84
CA PRO A 184 4.14 -22.07 -2.09
C PRO A 184 5.65 -22.37 -2.11
N ASP A 185 6.44 -21.34 -2.38
CA ASP A 185 7.91 -21.39 -2.38
C ASP A 185 8.47 -20.31 -1.44
N PRO A 186 9.09 -20.67 -0.30
CA PRO A 186 9.65 -19.71 0.63
C PRO A 186 10.70 -18.75 0.03
N TYR A 187 11.45 -19.16 -1.01
CA TYR A 187 12.46 -18.29 -1.65
C TYR A 187 11.83 -17.16 -2.47
N ARG A 188 10.52 -17.20 -2.71
CA ARG A 188 9.80 -16.05 -3.26
C ARG A 188 9.76 -14.86 -2.29
N MET A 189 9.91 -15.08 -0.97
CA MET A 189 10.07 -13.99 -0.02
C MET A 189 11.41 -13.23 -0.23
N VAL A 190 12.49 -13.97 -0.51
CA VAL A 190 13.80 -13.38 -0.89
C VAL A 190 13.68 -12.63 -2.22
N SER A 191 12.98 -13.21 -3.19
CA SER A 191 12.69 -12.56 -4.47
C SER A 191 11.89 -11.26 -4.28
N ALA A 192 10.88 -11.26 -3.41
CA ALA A 192 10.10 -10.09 -3.07
C ALA A 192 10.97 -8.98 -2.47
N TYR A 193 11.88 -9.32 -1.54
CA TYR A 193 12.86 -8.36 -1.02
C TYR A 193 13.69 -7.70 -2.13
N HIS A 194 14.22 -8.47 -3.09
CA HIS A 194 15.03 -7.89 -4.17
C HIS A 194 14.23 -6.97 -5.09
N HIS A 195 12.98 -7.34 -5.41
CA HIS A 195 12.09 -6.48 -6.19
C HIS A 195 11.71 -5.21 -5.42
N SER A 196 11.46 -5.33 -4.11
CA SER A 196 11.23 -4.19 -3.21
C SER A 196 12.43 -3.24 -3.15
N ALA A 197 13.65 -3.78 -2.97
CA ALA A 197 14.87 -2.98 -2.92
C ALA A 197 15.10 -2.22 -4.23
N ALA A 198 14.91 -2.87 -5.39
CA ALA A 198 15.03 -2.25 -6.69
C ALA A 198 13.98 -1.14 -6.91
N ALA A 199 12.72 -1.40 -6.54
CA ALA A 199 11.64 -0.43 -6.65
C ALA A 199 11.89 0.79 -5.76
N LEU A 200 12.23 0.56 -4.49
CA LEU A 200 12.49 1.61 -3.52
C LEU A 200 13.69 2.47 -3.90
N ASN A 201 14.76 1.87 -4.43
CA ASN A 201 15.90 2.63 -4.96
C ASN A 201 15.47 3.59 -6.08
N LEU A 202 14.63 3.13 -7.01
CA LEU A 202 14.12 3.98 -8.09
C LEU A 202 13.19 5.08 -7.56
N ILE A 203 12.32 4.76 -6.59
CA ILE A 203 11.42 5.72 -5.97
C ILE A 203 12.20 6.84 -5.26
N ARG A 204 13.26 6.49 -4.52
CA ARG A 204 14.15 7.46 -3.86
C ARG A 204 14.85 8.37 -4.87
N ALA A 205 15.23 7.84 -6.04
CA ALA A 205 15.79 8.64 -7.13
C ALA A 205 14.76 9.61 -7.74
N PHE A 206 13.50 9.20 -7.87
CA PHE A 206 12.42 10.10 -8.32
C PHE A 206 12.06 11.17 -7.28
N ALA A 207 12.11 10.83 -5.99
CA ALA A 207 11.80 11.74 -4.89
C ALA A 207 12.78 12.90 -4.77
N THR A 208 14.07 12.65 -5.04
CA THR A 208 15.18 13.62 -4.89
C THR A 208 15.63 14.27 -6.20
N GLY A 209 15.19 13.74 -7.34
CA GLY A 209 15.45 14.31 -8.67
C GLY A 209 14.33 15.24 -9.14
N GLY A 210 14.53 15.93 -10.28
CA GLY A 210 13.55 16.87 -10.83
C GLY A 210 12.21 16.26 -11.30
N PHE A 211 12.02 14.94 -11.17
CA PHE A 211 10.75 14.27 -11.48
C PHE A 211 9.63 14.68 -10.53
N SER A 212 9.98 15.00 -9.28
CA SER A 212 9.04 15.36 -8.23
C SER A 212 8.77 16.86 -8.11
N SER A 213 9.31 17.68 -9.02
CA SER A 213 9.12 19.13 -8.95
C SER A 213 7.65 19.51 -9.11
N LEU A 214 7.18 20.43 -8.28
CA LEU A 214 5.77 20.86 -8.28
C LEU A 214 5.34 21.39 -9.65
N SER A 215 6.23 22.11 -10.34
CA SER A 215 6.02 22.61 -11.70
C SER A 215 5.75 21.46 -12.68
N GLN A 216 6.58 20.41 -12.64
CA GLN A 216 6.44 19.26 -13.54
C GLN A 216 5.16 18.46 -13.26
N VAL A 217 4.83 18.25 -11.99
CA VAL A 217 3.60 17.56 -11.57
C VAL A 217 2.37 18.33 -12.01
N HIS A 218 2.40 19.66 -11.88
CA HIS A 218 1.28 20.50 -12.27
C HIS A 218 1.06 20.51 -13.80
N GLU A 219 2.12 20.50 -14.60
CA GLU A 219 1.99 20.37 -16.06
C GLU A 219 1.33 19.04 -16.48
N TRP A 220 1.58 17.95 -15.75
CA TRP A 220 0.86 16.69 -15.99
C TRP A 220 -0.64 16.80 -15.66
N ASN A 221 -1.00 17.55 -14.61
CA ASN A 221 -2.41 17.79 -14.27
C ASN A 221 -3.11 18.65 -15.34
N LYS A 222 -2.44 19.66 -15.91
CA LYS A 222 -2.99 20.42 -17.04
C LYS A 222 -3.23 19.54 -18.26
N ALA A 223 -2.29 18.64 -18.57
CA ALA A 223 -2.47 17.70 -19.66
C ALA A 223 -3.70 16.82 -19.45
N PHE A 224 -3.88 16.27 -18.24
CA PHE A 224 -5.09 15.52 -17.87
C PHE A 224 -6.38 16.34 -18.09
N VAL A 225 -6.42 17.58 -17.58
CA VAL A 225 -7.60 18.46 -17.71
C VAL A 225 -7.95 18.76 -19.16
N ARG A 226 -6.94 18.99 -20.01
CA ARG A 226 -7.12 19.27 -21.43
C ARG A 226 -7.63 18.05 -22.20
N ASP A 227 -7.11 16.87 -21.86
CA ASP A 227 -7.30 15.66 -22.65
C ASP A 227 -8.49 14.80 -22.15
N SER A 228 -9.05 15.11 -20.97
CA SER A 228 -10.19 14.39 -20.37
C SER A 228 -11.55 15.05 -20.63
N ALA A 229 -12.58 14.25 -20.95
CA ALA A 229 -13.96 14.73 -21.10
C ALA A 229 -14.54 15.33 -19.80
N ALA A 230 -14.16 14.77 -18.65
CA ALA A 230 -14.47 15.30 -17.32
C ALA A 230 -13.54 16.46 -16.91
N GLY A 231 -12.40 16.62 -17.58
CA GLY A 231 -11.38 17.62 -17.29
C GLY A 231 -11.92 19.06 -17.26
N ARG A 232 -12.90 19.41 -18.11
CA ARG A 232 -13.56 20.73 -18.10
C ARG A 232 -14.16 21.11 -16.75
N ARG A 233 -14.65 20.13 -15.96
CA ARG A 233 -15.15 20.39 -14.61
C ARG A 233 -14.04 20.89 -13.68
N TYR A 234 -12.82 20.42 -13.90
CA TYR A 234 -11.67 20.66 -13.03
C TYR A 234 -10.74 21.78 -13.52
N GLU A 235 -11.05 22.38 -14.67
CA GLU A 235 -10.27 23.45 -15.29
C GLU A 235 -10.10 24.66 -14.37
N LEU A 236 -11.13 25.02 -13.60
CA LEU A 236 -11.05 26.09 -12.62
C LEU A 236 -10.01 25.80 -11.53
N MET A 237 -10.07 24.62 -10.90
CA MET A 237 -9.12 24.27 -9.84
C MET A 237 -7.69 24.13 -10.38
N ALA A 238 -7.51 23.56 -11.57
CA ALA A 238 -6.20 23.50 -12.21
C ALA A 238 -5.64 24.90 -12.49
N THR A 239 -6.46 25.82 -12.98
CA THR A 239 -6.08 27.23 -13.20
C THR A 239 -5.72 27.92 -11.88
N ASP A 240 -6.44 27.65 -10.80
CA ASP A 240 -6.15 28.28 -9.51
C ASP A 240 -4.88 27.73 -8.85
N ILE A 241 -4.56 26.44 -9.04
CA ILE A 241 -3.25 25.88 -8.67
C ILE A 241 -2.13 26.57 -9.47
N GLU A 242 -2.32 26.78 -10.78
CA GLU A 242 -1.35 27.49 -11.62
C GLU A 242 -1.06 28.90 -11.10
N ARG A 243 -2.12 29.64 -10.77
CA ARG A 243 -2.02 30.99 -10.19
C ARG A 243 -1.29 30.98 -8.85
N ALA A 244 -1.56 29.99 -8.00
CA ALA A 244 -0.89 29.86 -6.71
C ALA A 244 0.62 29.59 -6.86
N LEU A 245 1.00 28.69 -7.78
CA LEU A 245 2.40 28.41 -8.07
C LEU A 245 3.11 29.64 -8.67
N ALA A 246 2.45 30.35 -9.60
CA ALA A 246 2.98 31.60 -10.15
C ALA A 246 3.13 32.70 -9.09
N PHE A 247 2.20 32.78 -8.13
CA PHE A 247 2.28 33.69 -6.99
C PHE A 247 3.47 33.36 -6.09
N MET A 248 3.68 32.09 -5.73
CA MET A 248 4.85 31.66 -4.96
C MET A 248 6.16 32.05 -5.66
N ALA A 249 6.26 31.79 -6.96
CA ALA A 249 7.42 32.19 -7.76
C ALA A 249 7.61 33.71 -7.78
N ALA A 250 6.53 34.49 -7.92
CA ALA A 250 6.57 35.96 -7.87
C ALA A 250 6.99 36.51 -6.50
N CYS A 251 6.71 35.79 -5.41
CA CYS A 251 7.21 36.08 -4.06
C CYS A 251 8.68 35.70 -3.85
N GLY A 252 9.37 35.19 -4.87
CA GLY A 252 10.78 34.80 -4.80
C GLY A 252 11.01 33.38 -4.27
N ILE A 253 9.97 32.55 -4.18
CA ILE A 253 10.10 31.14 -3.84
C ILE A 253 10.52 30.40 -5.11
N ASP A 254 11.78 30.00 -5.19
CA ASP A 254 12.28 29.17 -6.28
C ASP A 254 11.78 27.73 -6.10
N LEU A 255 10.75 27.36 -6.85
CA LEU A 255 10.08 26.06 -6.75
C LEU A 255 11.01 24.88 -7.14
N ASP A 256 12.08 25.13 -7.90
CA ASP A 256 13.00 24.09 -8.37
C ASP A 256 14.28 24.02 -7.52
N ARG A 257 14.65 25.09 -6.80
CA ARG A 257 15.88 25.18 -5.99
C ARG A 257 15.67 25.25 -4.47
N THR A 258 14.46 25.55 -4.00
CA THR A 258 14.14 25.49 -2.57
C THR A 258 14.15 24.03 -2.15
N SER A 259 15.11 23.59 -1.33
CA SER A 259 15.29 22.18 -0.94
C SER A 259 14.06 21.57 -0.25
N GLU A 260 13.21 22.39 0.36
CA GLU A 260 11.95 22.00 0.98
C GLU A 260 10.81 21.77 -0.04
N LEU A 261 10.99 22.24 -1.29
CA LEU A 261 10.02 22.11 -2.40
C LEU A 261 10.56 21.24 -3.56
N GLY A 262 11.89 21.09 -3.66
CA GLY A 262 12.56 20.30 -4.69
C GLY A 262 12.73 18.80 -4.35
N GLY A 263 12.48 18.41 -3.10
CA GLY A 263 12.44 17.01 -2.65
C GLY A 263 11.04 16.63 -2.18
N VAL A 264 10.55 15.45 -2.57
CA VAL A 264 9.27 14.93 -2.10
C VAL A 264 9.48 13.78 -1.11
N GLU A 265 9.01 13.94 0.12
CA GLU A 265 8.89 12.84 1.07
C GLU A 265 7.82 11.86 0.55
N LEU A 266 8.25 10.65 0.19
CA LEU A 266 7.41 9.55 -0.27
C LEU A 266 7.75 8.29 0.51
N TYR A 267 6.77 7.80 1.27
CA TYR A 267 6.92 6.62 2.11
C TYR A 267 6.34 5.38 1.41
N THR A 268 6.69 4.20 1.90
CA THR A 268 6.21 2.90 1.40
C THR A 268 5.38 2.18 2.45
N SER A 269 4.47 1.33 1.98
CA SER A 269 3.62 0.53 2.84
C SER A 269 3.13 -0.75 2.16
N HIS A 270 2.87 -1.77 2.96
CA HIS A 270 2.19 -2.99 2.56
C HIS A 270 1.41 -3.61 3.73
N GLU A 271 0.54 -4.57 3.41
CA GLU A 271 -0.11 -5.42 4.40
C GLU A 271 0.94 -6.34 5.04
N GLY A 272 1.11 -6.25 6.36
CA GLY A 272 2.05 -7.09 7.12
C GLY A 272 1.51 -8.51 7.25
N LEU A 273 1.41 -9.23 6.12
CA LEU A 273 0.67 -10.47 6.00
C LEU A 273 1.55 -11.69 6.24
N LEU A 274 2.72 -11.76 5.60
CA LEU A 274 3.65 -12.88 5.69
C LEU A 274 4.57 -12.66 6.88
N LEU A 275 4.19 -13.17 8.06
CA LEU A 275 4.90 -12.87 9.31
C LEU A 275 6.34 -13.39 9.30
N ASP A 276 6.65 -14.44 8.53
CA ASP A 276 8.03 -14.88 8.32
C ASP A 276 8.89 -13.83 7.58
N TYR A 277 8.31 -13.08 6.64
CA TYR A 277 8.99 -12.00 5.91
C TYR A 277 9.17 -10.76 6.81
N GLU A 278 8.09 -10.31 7.46
CA GLU A 278 8.13 -9.14 8.34
C GLU A 278 9.10 -9.36 9.52
N ARG A 279 9.04 -10.54 10.15
CA ARG A 279 9.94 -10.87 11.26
C ARG A 279 11.41 -10.95 10.82
N ALA A 280 11.69 -11.45 9.60
CA ALA A 280 13.06 -11.50 9.07
C ALA A 280 13.63 -10.11 8.74
N LEU A 281 12.78 -9.12 8.43
CA LEU A 281 13.19 -7.74 8.14
C LEU A 281 13.06 -6.78 9.34
N THR A 282 12.62 -7.30 10.47
CA THR A 282 12.61 -6.56 11.74
C THR A 282 14.01 -6.42 12.32
N ARG A 283 14.34 -5.24 12.82
CA ARG A 283 15.62 -4.91 13.47
C ARG A 283 15.36 -4.24 14.81
N VAL A 284 16.26 -4.45 15.76
CA VAL A 284 16.28 -3.73 17.04
C VAL A 284 17.39 -2.69 16.97
N GLU A 285 17.05 -1.42 17.12
CA GLU A 285 18.02 -0.32 17.10
C GLU A 285 18.82 -0.32 18.41
N GLU A 286 20.12 -0.63 18.35
CA GLU A 286 20.97 -0.79 19.55
C GLU A 286 20.98 0.44 20.48
N SER A 287 20.85 1.64 19.92
CA SER A 287 20.92 2.89 20.68
C SER A 287 19.65 3.19 21.48
N THR A 288 18.48 2.72 21.04
CA THR A 288 17.17 3.06 21.63
C THR A 288 16.40 1.84 22.14
N GLY A 289 16.80 0.63 21.74
CA GLY A 289 16.04 -0.61 21.96
C GLY A 289 14.75 -0.68 21.14
N GLN A 290 14.50 0.26 20.23
CA GLN A 290 13.28 0.28 19.42
C GLN A 290 13.28 -0.87 18.41
N VAL A 291 12.18 -1.60 18.36
CA VAL A 291 11.94 -2.68 17.40
C VAL A 291 11.25 -2.10 16.17
N CYS A 292 11.90 -2.11 15.01
CA CYS A 292 11.33 -1.60 13.77
C CYS A 292 11.22 -2.74 12.75
N ASP A 293 10.05 -2.91 12.16
CA ASP A 293 9.92 -3.67 10.92
C ASP A 293 10.45 -2.81 9.77
N LEU A 294 11.63 -3.12 9.26
CA LEU A 294 12.28 -2.32 8.23
C LEU A 294 12.00 -2.83 6.82
N SER A 295 10.93 -3.63 6.65
CA SER A 295 10.39 -4.00 5.35
C SER A 295 9.71 -2.80 4.64
N ALA A 296 9.06 -1.90 5.39
CA ALA A 296 8.48 -0.66 4.88
C ALA A 296 8.33 0.39 5.98
N HIS A 297 7.96 1.61 5.57
CA HIS A 297 7.78 2.71 6.52
C HIS A 297 6.51 2.52 7.37
N MET A 298 5.41 2.16 6.74
CA MET A 298 4.11 1.88 7.39
C MET A 298 3.65 0.47 7.04
N ILE A 299 3.15 -0.27 8.02
CA ILE A 299 2.58 -1.62 7.82
C ILE A 299 1.10 -1.58 8.21
N TRP A 300 0.24 -2.35 7.56
CA TRP A 300 -1.15 -2.49 8.03
C TRP A 300 -1.58 -3.92 8.28
N ILE A 301 -2.55 -4.07 9.18
CA ILE A 301 -3.26 -5.30 9.49
C ILE A 301 -4.56 -5.36 8.67
N GLY A 302 -4.74 -6.44 7.90
CA GLY A 302 -5.92 -6.64 7.06
C GLY A 302 -7.17 -7.06 7.83
N GLU A 303 -8.33 -6.88 7.21
CA GLU A 303 -9.65 -7.25 7.79
C GLU A 303 -9.72 -8.73 8.18
N ARG A 304 -8.97 -9.61 7.48
CA ARG A 304 -8.99 -11.06 7.69
C ARG A 304 -7.93 -11.55 8.69
N THR A 305 -7.11 -10.65 9.22
CA THR A 305 -5.96 -10.96 10.08
C THR A 305 -5.90 -10.09 11.33
N ARG A 306 -6.88 -9.21 11.57
CA ARG A 306 -6.95 -8.32 12.74
C ARG A 306 -7.57 -8.92 14.00
N ASP A 307 -7.54 -10.25 14.15
CA ASP A 307 -8.00 -10.87 15.40
C ASP A 307 -7.14 -10.36 16.56
N LEU A 308 -7.77 -9.91 17.64
CA LEU A 308 -7.10 -9.25 18.76
C LEU A 308 -6.03 -10.15 19.42
N ASP A 309 -6.33 -11.44 19.55
CA ASP A 309 -5.43 -12.46 20.12
C ASP A 309 -4.64 -13.24 19.04
N GLY A 310 -4.68 -12.77 17.80
CA GLY A 310 -4.03 -13.40 16.66
C GLY A 310 -2.56 -13.04 16.51
N ALA A 311 -1.83 -13.84 15.74
CA ALA A 311 -0.39 -13.66 15.51
C ALA A 311 -0.02 -12.30 14.91
N HIS A 312 -0.84 -11.78 13.98
CA HIS A 312 -0.59 -10.48 13.35
C HIS A 312 -0.68 -9.32 14.33
N MET A 313 -1.71 -9.32 15.18
CA MET A 313 -1.88 -8.30 16.21
C MET A 313 -0.75 -8.38 17.25
N GLU A 314 -0.38 -9.59 17.65
CA GLU A 314 0.71 -9.82 18.59
C GLU A 314 2.04 -9.26 18.07
N PHE A 315 2.40 -9.60 16.84
CA PHE A 315 3.67 -9.19 16.24
C PHE A 315 3.69 -7.67 15.94
N LEU A 316 2.69 -7.16 15.24
CA LEU A 316 2.68 -5.77 14.76
C LEU A 316 2.42 -4.75 15.87
N SER A 317 1.83 -5.14 17.01
CA SER A 317 1.76 -4.27 18.18
C SER A 317 3.12 -4.00 18.83
N ARG A 318 4.14 -4.83 18.57
CA ARG A 318 5.49 -4.72 19.16
C ARG A 318 6.47 -3.87 18.37
N VAL A 319 6.27 -3.75 17.05
CA VAL A 319 7.13 -2.90 16.21
C VAL A 319 6.74 -1.43 16.40
N THR A 320 7.64 -0.48 16.17
CA THR A 320 7.42 0.97 16.38
C THR A 320 6.86 1.69 15.14
N ASN A 321 6.83 1.04 13.99
CA ASN A 321 6.28 1.59 12.74
C ASN A 321 4.87 2.15 12.90
N PRO A 322 4.47 3.25 12.26
CA PRO A 322 3.05 3.59 12.21
C PRO A 322 2.26 2.42 11.60
N ILE A 323 1.19 2.00 12.27
CA ILE A 323 0.39 0.82 11.92
C ILE A 323 -0.97 1.25 11.39
N GLY A 324 -1.36 0.72 10.24
CA GLY A 324 -2.74 0.76 9.76
C GLY A 324 -3.54 -0.45 10.26
N CYS A 325 -4.85 -0.30 10.47
CA CYS A 325 -5.74 -1.44 10.70
C CYS A 325 -7.02 -1.26 9.89
N LYS A 326 -7.36 -2.24 9.04
CA LYS A 326 -8.60 -2.21 8.24
C LYS A 326 -9.82 -2.44 9.15
N ILE A 327 -10.82 -1.58 9.06
CA ILE A 327 -12.06 -1.68 9.84
C ILE A 327 -13.24 -1.84 8.86
N GLY A 328 -13.79 -3.05 8.79
CA GLY A 328 -14.97 -3.36 7.98
C GLY A 328 -16.32 -3.12 8.68
N PRO A 329 -17.44 -3.29 7.94
CA PRO A 329 -18.79 -2.94 8.40
C PRO A 329 -19.37 -3.82 9.52
N LYS A 330 -18.60 -4.83 9.96
CA LYS A 330 -18.99 -5.73 11.06
C LYS A 330 -18.20 -5.46 12.33
N ALA A 331 -17.20 -4.58 12.29
CA ALA A 331 -16.41 -4.24 13.46
C ALA A 331 -17.29 -3.51 14.48
N SER A 332 -17.26 -3.95 15.74
CA SER A 332 -17.98 -3.26 16.81
C SER A 332 -17.14 -2.12 17.38
N PRO A 333 -17.75 -1.05 17.93
CA PRO A 333 -16.99 0.03 18.58
C PRO A 333 -16.05 -0.46 19.69
N ASP A 334 -16.46 -1.46 20.47
CA ASP A 334 -15.63 -2.02 21.55
C ASP A 334 -14.43 -2.82 21.01
N GLU A 335 -14.63 -3.57 19.91
CA GLU A 335 -13.53 -4.27 19.23
C GLU A 335 -12.50 -3.28 18.67
N VAL A 336 -12.95 -2.19 18.04
CA VAL A 336 -12.06 -1.18 17.46
C VAL A 336 -11.30 -0.42 18.56
N LEU A 337 -11.95 -0.14 19.71
CA LEU A 337 -11.27 0.44 20.86
C LEU A 337 -10.19 -0.51 21.40
N ALA A 338 -10.50 -1.81 21.57
CA ALA A 338 -9.52 -2.79 22.02
C ALA A 338 -8.32 -2.92 21.07
N ILE A 339 -8.55 -2.82 19.75
CA ILE A 339 -7.47 -2.72 18.75
C ILE A 339 -6.61 -1.48 18.99
N ALA A 340 -7.22 -0.32 19.27
CA ALA A 340 -6.49 0.91 19.54
C ALA A 340 -5.63 0.82 20.80
N GLU A 341 -6.18 0.25 21.88
CA GLU A 341 -5.46 -0.03 23.14
C GLU A 341 -4.31 -1.02 22.93
N ARG A 342 -4.48 -2.03 22.06
CA ARG A 342 -3.45 -3.03 21.79
C ARG A 342 -2.29 -2.50 20.96
N ILE A 343 -2.57 -1.69 19.93
CA ILE A 343 -1.55 -1.18 18.99
C ILE A 343 -0.89 0.10 19.50
N ASN A 344 -1.64 0.95 20.19
CA ASN A 344 -1.19 2.26 20.66
C ASN A 344 -1.53 2.50 22.14
N PRO A 345 -1.02 1.64 23.06
CA PRO A 345 -1.30 1.75 24.49
C PRO A 345 -0.75 3.05 25.11
N GLU A 346 0.26 3.66 24.50
CA GLU A 346 0.91 4.89 24.96
C GLU A 346 0.28 6.17 24.38
N HIS A 347 -0.80 6.04 23.60
CA HIS A 347 -1.49 7.18 22.97
C HIS A 347 -0.54 8.08 22.17
N ILE A 348 0.40 7.48 21.43
CA ILE A 348 1.34 8.21 20.57
C ILE A 348 0.55 8.70 19.33
N PRO A 349 0.45 10.01 19.07
CA PRO A 349 -0.21 10.50 17.86
C PRO A 349 0.52 10.01 16.59
N GLY A 350 -0.25 9.62 15.57
CA GLY A 350 0.30 9.10 14.31
C GLY A 350 0.72 7.62 14.32
N ARG A 351 0.76 6.99 15.51
CA ARG A 351 1.07 5.55 15.65
C ARG A 351 0.03 4.64 15.02
N LEU A 352 -1.26 4.98 15.09
CA LEU A 352 -2.35 4.14 14.59
C LEU A 352 -3.20 4.89 13.57
N THR A 353 -3.39 4.25 12.41
CA THR A 353 -4.37 4.64 11.39
C THR A 353 -5.51 3.62 11.35
N LEU A 354 -6.73 4.06 11.65
CA LEU A 354 -7.94 3.25 11.46
C LEU A 354 -8.48 3.46 10.04
N ILE A 355 -8.41 2.41 9.23
CA ILE A 355 -8.70 2.46 7.79
C ILE A 355 -10.11 1.88 7.57
N SER A 356 -11.11 2.77 7.52
CA SER A 356 -12.52 2.44 7.34
C SER A 356 -12.81 1.95 5.92
N ARG A 357 -13.45 0.78 5.79
CA ARG A 357 -13.91 0.22 4.51
C ARG A 357 -15.29 -0.40 4.68
N MET A 358 -16.31 0.42 4.87
CA MET A 358 -17.67 -0.02 5.21
C MET A 358 -18.49 -0.42 3.96
N GLY A 359 -18.16 0.17 2.82
CA GLY A 359 -18.96 0.15 1.61
C GLY A 359 -19.94 1.33 1.52
N THR A 360 -20.27 1.72 0.30
CA THR A 360 -21.36 2.65 -0.02
C THR A 360 -22.65 2.17 0.65
N GLY A 361 -23.44 3.13 1.15
CA GLY A 361 -24.68 2.87 1.89
C GLY A 361 -24.53 2.34 3.31
N ARG A 362 -23.33 1.93 3.77
CA ARG A 362 -23.10 1.50 5.16
C ARG A 362 -22.22 2.43 5.98
N VAL A 363 -21.33 3.19 5.34
CA VAL A 363 -20.40 4.08 6.05
C VAL A 363 -21.11 5.06 6.97
N ARG A 364 -22.24 5.63 6.53
CA ARG A 364 -23.04 6.62 7.29
C ARG A 364 -23.72 6.04 8.53
N ASP A 365 -23.98 4.73 8.54
CA ASP A 365 -24.64 4.06 9.65
C ASP A 365 -23.64 3.38 10.60
N ALA A 366 -22.61 2.73 10.04
CA ALA A 366 -21.70 1.87 10.80
C ALA A 366 -20.50 2.61 11.41
N LEU A 367 -20.01 3.67 10.76
CA LEU A 367 -18.83 4.39 11.21
C LEU A 367 -19.06 5.32 12.43
N PRO A 368 -20.20 6.02 12.59
CA PRO A 368 -20.35 7.03 13.65
C PRO A 368 -20.07 6.49 15.06
N ALA A 369 -20.68 5.37 15.44
CA ALA A 369 -20.52 4.78 16.77
C ALA A 369 -19.07 4.35 17.06
N VAL A 370 -18.34 3.94 16.02
CA VAL A 370 -16.92 3.57 16.13
C VAL A 370 -16.07 4.83 16.37
N VAL A 371 -16.30 5.90 15.60
CA VAL A 371 -15.58 7.18 15.76
C VAL A 371 -15.85 7.79 17.12
N GLU A 372 -17.11 7.85 17.56
CA GLU A 372 -17.51 8.36 18.87
C GLU A 372 -16.80 7.62 20.00
N LYS A 373 -16.79 6.28 19.97
CA LYS A 373 -16.19 5.45 21.02
C LYS A 373 -14.68 5.67 21.13
N VAL A 374 -13.96 5.61 20.00
CA VAL A 374 -12.50 5.78 19.96
C VAL A 374 -12.11 7.22 20.36
N ASN A 375 -12.86 8.21 19.87
CA ASN A 375 -12.62 9.62 20.21
C ASN A 375 -12.91 9.91 21.69
N ALA A 376 -13.99 9.35 22.26
CA ALA A 376 -14.31 9.48 23.68
C ALA A 376 -13.25 8.84 24.60
N ALA A 377 -12.56 7.80 24.13
CA ALA A 377 -11.42 7.19 24.83
C ALA A 377 -10.11 7.98 24.68
N GLY A 378 -10.07 9.03 23.84
CA GLY A 378 -8.91 9.90 23.69
C GLY A 378 -7.72 9.26 22.95
N HIS A 379 -7.96 8.26 22.10
CA HIS A 379 -6.90 7.70 21.26
C HIS A 379 -6.62 8.62 20.05
N PRO A 380 -5.37 9.08 19.84
CA PRO A 380 -5.03 10.00 18.75
C PRO A 380 -4.77 9.25 17.43
N VAL A 381 -5.83 8.67 16.89
CA VAL A 381 -5.78 7.90 15.64
C VAL A 381 -5.89 8.79 14.40
N VAL A 382 -5.29 8.34 13.30
CA VAL A 382 -5.63 8.84 11.96
C VAL A 382 -6.84 8.08 11.44
N TRP A 383 -7.88 8.78 11.03
CA TRP A 383 -9.00 8.18 10.31
C TRP A 383 -8.73 8.22 8.80
N ALA A 384 -8.68 7.06 8.15
CA ALA A 384 -8.52 6.97 6.70
C ALA A 384 -9.71 6.23 6.07
N CYS A 385 -10.13 6.66 4.90
CA CYS A 385 -11.16 6.00 4.10
C CYS A 385 -10.52 5.09 3.05
N ASP A 386 -10.86 3.81 3.06
CA ASP A 386 -10.63 2.85 1.98
C ASP A 386 -11.97 2.61 1.26
N PRO A 387 -12.30 3.42 0.24
CA PRO A 387 -13.55 3.33 -0.48
C PRO A 387 -13.56 2.22 -1.54
N MET A 388 -12.52 1.37 -1.58
CA MET A 388 -12.31 0.43 -2.66
C MET A 388 -12.81 -0.96 -2.27
N HIS A 389 -12.28 -1.48 -1.17
CA HIS A 389 -12.54 -2.87 -0.81
C HIS A 389 -14.02 -3.08 -0.46
N GLY A 390 -14.68 -2.09 0.15
CA GLY A 390 -16.11 -2.14 0.52
C GLY A 390 -17.06 -2.30 -0.66
N ASN A 391 -16.63 -1.90 -1.85
CA ASN A 391 -17.47 -1.68 -3.03
C ASN A 391 -17.13 -2.62 -4.20
N THR A 392 -16.51 -3.75 -3.91
CA THR A 392 -16.18 -4.75 -4.93
C THR A 392 -17.41 -5.58 -5.27
N ARG A 393 -17.71 -5.72 -6.56
CA ARG A 393 -18.82 -6.51 -7.11
C ARG A 393 -18.35 -7.43 -8.23
N ASP A 394 -19.14 -8.45 -8.54
CA ASP A 394 -18.91 -9.34 -9.69
C ASP A 394 -19.87 -8.97 -10.82
N VAL A 395 -19.31 -8.78 -12.02
CA VAL A 395 -20.05 -8.52 -13.24
C VAL A 395 -19.57 -9.52 -14.29
N GLY A 396 -20.43 -10.48 -14.63
CA GLY A 396 -20.09 -11.51 -15.63
C GLY A 396 -18.89 -12.38 -15.27
N GLY A 397 -18.60 -12.60 -13.97
CA GLY A 397 -17.44 -13.35 -13.50
C GLY A 397 -16.15 -12.54 -13.38
N VAL A 398 -16.21 -11.23 -13.65
CA VAL A 398 -15.09 -10.30 -13.47
C VAL A 398 -15.37 -9.43 -12.26
N LYS A 399 -14.41 -9.38 -11.34
CA LYS A 399 -14.47 -8.44 -10.22
C LYS A 399 -14.30 -7.02 -10.74
N THR A 400 -15.17 -6.12 -10.33
CA THR A 400 -15.06 -4.69 -10.64
C THR A 400 -15.55 -3.85 -9.47
N ARG A 401 -15.40 -2.53 -9.56
CA ARG A 401 -15.91 -1.52 -8.64
C ARG A 401 -16.52 -0.41 -9.49
N HIS A 402 -17.60 0.22 -9.02
CA HIS A 402 -18.11 1.42 -9.68
C HIS A 402 -17.45 2.66 -9.08
N PHE A 403 -17.02 3.58 -9.92
CA PHE A 403 -16.46 4.85 -9.47
C PHE A 403 -17.42 5.63 -8.56
N ASP A 404 -18.72 5.65 -8.87
CA ASP A 404 -19.69 6.37 -8.03
C ASP A 404 -19.86 5.74 -6.64
N ASP A 405 -19.78 4.40 -6.53
CA ASP A 405 -19.84 3.70 -5.25
C ASP A 405 -18.60 4.02 -4.40
N VAL A 406 -17.43 4.08 -5.05
CA VAL A 406 -16.16 4.52 -4.45
C VAL A 406 -16.30 5.96 -3.94
N LEU A 407 -16.80 6.87 -4.79
CA LEU A 407 -16.98 8.28 -4.43
C LEU A 407 -18.00 8.47 -3.30
N ASP A 408 -19.12 7.77 -3.32
CA ASP A 408 -20.17 7.89 -2.29
C ASP A 408 -19.67 7.43 -0.92
N GLU A 409 -18.82 6.40 -0.84
CA GLU A 409 -18.22 6.01 0.43
C GLU A 409 -17.30 7.12 0.99
N VAL A 410 -16.52 7.78 0.13
CA VAL A 410 -15.71 8.94 0.54
C VAL A 410 -16.60 10.08 1.02
N LEU A 411 -17.66 10.41 0.28
CA LEU A 411 -18.63 11.43 0.69
C LEU A 411 -19.24 11.11 2.06
N GLY A 412 -19.71 9.89 2.26
CA GLY A 412 -20.28 9.46 3.53
C GLY A 412 -19.27 9.47 4.68
N PHE A 413 -18.01 9.12 4.43
CA PHE A 413 -16.93 9.24 5.40
C PHE A 413 -16.72 10.70 5.84
N PHE A 414 -16.66 11.64 4.89
CA PHE A 414 -16.54 13.07 5.19
C PHE A 414 -17.76 13.62 5.94
N GLU A 415 -18.97 13.19 5.59
CA GLU A 415 -20.20 13.56 6.29
C GLU A 415 -20.18 13.11 7.75
N VAL A 416 -19.80 11.85 8.03
CA VAL A 416 -19.68 11.33 9.39
C VAL A 416 -18.70 12.16 10.21
N HIS A 417 -17.50 12.42 9.69
CA HIS A 417 -16.49 13.20 10.42
C HIS A 417 -16.93 14.65 10.64
N LYS A 418 -17.60 15.25 9.66
CA LYS A 418 -18.18 16.59 9.78
C LYS A 418 -19.22 16.65 10.89
N ASP A 419 -20.16 15.70 10.91
CA ASP A 419 -21.28 15.73 11.85
C ASP A 419 -20.82 15.42 13.30
N LEU A 420 -19.75 14.64 13.44
CA LEU A 420 -19.10 14.37 14.74
C LEU A 420 -18.05 15.41 15.15
N GLY A 421 -17.74 16.39 14.28
CA GLY A 421 -16.69 17.39 14.54
C GLY A 421 -15.27 16.80 14.61
N THR A 422 -15.03 15.64 13.99
CA THR A 422 -13.74 14.97 13.94
C THR A 422 -13.03 15.20 12.59
N HIS A 423 -11.77 14.81 12.47
CA HIS A 423 -10.98 15.03 11.26
C HIS A 423 -11.06 13.85 10.28
N PRO A 424 -11.53 14.06 9.03
CA PRO A 424 -11.40 13.06 7.96
C PRO A 424 -9.93 13.04 7.50
N GLY A 425 -9.14 12.14 8.09
CA GLY A 425 -7.69 12.20 8.04
C GLY A 425 -7.03 11.80 6.72
N GLY A 426 -7.67 11.00 5.87
CA GLY A 426 -7.03 10.60 4.62
C GLY A 426 -7.77 9.57 3.79
N LEU A 427 -7.11 9.14 2.70
CA LEU A 427 -7.58 8.11 1.77
C LEU A 427 -6.58 6.95 1.69
N HIS A 428 -7.10 5.73 1.50
CA HIS A 428 -6.35 4.52 1.16
C HIS A 428 -6.96 3.87 -0.09
N ILE A 429 -6.32 4.08 -1.24
CA ILE A 429 -6.87 3.71 -2.55
C ILE A 429 -5.99 2.72 -3.31
N GLU A 430 -6.63 1.87 -4.11
CA GLU A 430 -5.94 0.99 -5.05
C GLU A 430 -5.95 1.64 -6.44
N LEU A 431 -4.77 2.00 -6.94
CA LEU A 431 -4.61 2.71 -8.21
C LEU A 431 -3.40 2.19 -8.99
N THR A 432 -3.39 2.47 -10.29
CA THR A 432 -2.22 2.30 -11.16
C THR A 432 -1.99 3.58 -11.99
N GLY A 433 -0.79 3.73 -12.55
CA GLY A 433 -0.48 4.76 -13.54
C GLY A 433 -0.84 4.38 -14.98
N GLU A 434 -1.43 3.21 -15.16
CA GLU A 434 -1.83 2.65 -16.46
C GLU A 434 -3.29 2.98 -16.78
N ASP A 435 -3.61 3.14 -18.06
CA ASP A 435 -4.98 3.33 -18.57
C ASP A 435 -5.71 1.97 -18.67
N VAL A 436 -5.95 1.35 -17.52
CA VAL A 436 -6.63 0.06 -17.37
C VAL A 436 -8.14 0.21 -17.36
N THR A 437 -8.85 -0.88 -17.67
CA THR A 437 -10.32 -0.97 -17.66
C THR A 437 -10.77 -1.92 -16.55
N GLU A 438 -10.48 -1.56 -15.30
CA GLU A 438 -10.71 -2.41 -14.13
C GLU A 438 -11.92 -1.96 -13.30
N CYS A 439 -12.09 -0.65 -13.11
CA CYS A 439 -13.26 -0.06 -12.46
C CYS A 439 -14.20 0.58 -13.49
N LEU A 440 -15.50 0.41 -13.28
CA LEU A 440 -16.57 1.00 -14.10
C LEU A 440 -16.77 2.48 -13.78
N GLY A 441 -17.31 3.22 -14.76
CA GLY A 441 -17.68 4.63 -14.60
C GLY A 441 -16.49 5.59 -14.62
N GLY A 442 -16.63 6.71 -13.90
CA GLY A 442 -15.75 7.87 -14.00
C GLY A 442 -15.97 8.65 -15.29
N GLY A 443 -15.16 9.68 -15.52
CA GLY A 443 -15.28 10.58 -16.66
C GLY A 443 -15.04 9.93 -18.04
N GLN A 444 -14.46 8.73 -18.06
CA GLN A 444 -14.31 7.90 -19.27
C GLN A 444 -15.56 7.05 -19.55
N GLU A 445 -16.53 6.99 -18.63
CA GLU A 445 -17.75 6.18 -18.73
C GLU A 445 -17.49 4.70 -19.03
N ILE A 446 -16.47 4.11 -18.39
CA ILE A 446 -16.08 2.69 -18.60
C ILE A 446 -17.27 1.78 -18.29
N GLY A 447 -17.76 1.07 -19.30
CA GLY A 447 -18.86 0.12 -19.19
C GLY A 447 -18.38 -1.32 -18.99
N GLU A 448 -19.34 -2.23 -18.76
CA GLU A 448 -19.04 -3.66 -18.54
C GLU A 448 -18.34 -4.31 -19.75
N ALA A 449 -18.69 -3.85 -20.96
CA ALA A 449 -18.09 -4.34 -22.21
C ALA A 449 -16.61 -3.96 -22.35
N ASP A 450 -16.17 -2.89 -21.67
CA ASP A 450 -14.81 -2.39 -21.75
C ASP A 450 -13.85 -3.17 -20.84
N LEU A 451 -14.38 -3.85 -19.80
CA LEU A 451 -13.56 -4.59 -18.82
C LEU A 451 -12.64 -5.61 -19.50
N GLY A 452 -13.08 -6.26 -20.58
CA GLY A 452 -12.28 -7.25 -21.32
C GLY A 452 -11.11 -6.66 -22.11
N GLY A 453 -10.97 -5.33 -22.19
CA GLY A 453 -9.93 -4.66 -22.96
C GLY A 453 -8.56 -4.68 -22.29
N ARG A 454 -8.47 -4.09 -21.08
CA ARG A 454 -7.22 -3.91 -20.31
C ARG A 454 -7.41 -4.19 -18.83
N TYR A 455 -7.88 -5.40 -18.50
CA TYR A 455 -7.94 -5.89 -17.12
C TYR A 455 -6.60 -6.55 -16.75
N GLU A 456 -5.72 -5.79 -16.10
CA GLU A 456 -4.30 -6.16 -15.92
C GLU A 456 -3.93 -6.49 -14.47
N THR A 457 -4.83 -6.22 -13.51
CA THR A 457 -4.62 -6.54 -12.09
C THR A 457 -4.49 -8.04 -11.84
N ALA A 458 -3.56 -8.39 -10.94
CA ALA A 458 -3.40 -9.76 -10.43
C ALA A 458 -4.42 -10.10 -9.32
N CYS A 459 -5.19 -9.13 -8.84
CA CYS A 459 -6.08 -9.30 -7.69
C CYS A 459 -7.38 -8.51 -7.84
N ASP A 460 -7.54 -7.40 -7.11
CA ASP A 460 -8.74 -6.57 -7.16
C ASP A 460 -8.59 -5.41 -8.16
N PRO A 461 -9.69 -4.91 -8.73
CA PRO A 461 -9.73 -3.83 -9.74
C PRO A 461 -9.24 -2.49 -9.17
N ARG A 462 -8.30 -1.85 -9.86
CA ARG A 462 -7.68 -0.57 -9.48
C ARG A 462 -8.36 0.59 -10.19
N LEU A 463 -8.30 1.78 -9.59
CA LEU A 463 -8.56 3.01 -10.34
C LEU A 463 -7.43 3.20 -11.36
N ASN A 464 -7.78 3.48 -12.60
CA ASN A 464 -6.80 3.94 -13.59
C ASN A 464 -6.37 5.39 -13.28
N THR A 465 -5.38 5.90 -14.02
CA THR A 465 -4.87 7.27 -13.84
C THR A 465 -5.97 8.32 -13.89
N SER A 466 -6.89 8.23 -14.85
CA SER A 466 -7.96 9.22 -15.04
C SER A 466 -8.94 9.24 -13.87
N GLN A 467 -9.41 8.06 -13.45
CA GLN A 467 -10.31 7.89 -12.30
C GLN A 467 -9.64 8.33 -10.99
N ALA A 468 -8.35 8.03 -10.80
CA ALA A 468 -7.61 8.43 -9.62
C ALA A 468 -7.50 9.97 -9.52
N LEU A 469 -7.20 10.65 -10.63
CA LEU A 469 -7.17 12.12 -10.66
C LEU A 469 -8.54 12.75 -10.46
N GLU A 470 -9.57 12.20 -11.09
CA GLU A 470 -10.96 12.62 -10.89
C GLU A 470 -11.36 12.56 -9.41
N LEU A 471 -11.05 11.46 -8.74
CA LEU A 471 -11.28 11.30 -7.30
C LEU A 471 -10.54 12.37 -6.49
N ALA A 472 -9.27 12.67 -6.81
CA ALA A 472 -8.50 13.71 -6.11
C ALA A 472 -9.15 15.09 -6.22
N PHE A 473 -9.63 15.47 -7.41
CA PHE A 473 -10.32 16.76 -7.61
C PHE A 473 -11.62 16.83 -6.82
N LEU A 474 -12.42 15.77 -6.84
CA LEU A 474 -13.69 15.72 -6.10
C LEU A 474 -13.46 15.80 -4.59
N VAL A 475 -12.45 15.10 -4.06
CA VAL A 475 -12.11 15.17 -2.64
C VAL A 475 -11.53 16.54 -2.26
N ALA A 476 -10.75 17.16 -3.16
CA ALA A 476 -10.29 18.53 -2.97
C ALA A 476 -11.46 19.53 -2.86
N GLU A 477 -12.53 19.38 -3.65
CA GLU A 477 -13.77 20.18 -3.50
C GLU A 477 -14.41 19.97 -2.12
N MET A 478 -14.48 18.73 -1.62
CA MET A 478 -15.03 18.41 -0.29
C MET A 478 -14.22 19.05 0.85
N LEU A 479 -12.90 19.03 0.74
CA LEU A 479 -11.98 19.63 1.70
C LEU A 479 -12.13 21.15 1.75
N GLN A 480 -12.21 21.81 0.59
CA GLN A 480 -12.45 23.25 0.50
C GLN A 480 -13.78 23.66 1.14
N ALA A 481 -14.86 22.91 0.87
CA ALA A 481 -16.18 23.17 1.43
C ALA A 481 -16.19 23.06 2.96
N THR A 482 -15.48 22.08 3.52
CA THR A 482 -15.34 21.87 4.97
C THR A 482 -14.63 23.04 5.65
N ARG A 483 -13.56 23.56 5.02
CA ARG A 483 -12.81 24.71 5.54
C ARG A 483 -13.60 26.01 5.51
N SER A 484 -14.24 26.33 4.38
CA SER A 484 -14.98 27.60 4.23
C SER A 484 -16.05 27.77 5.31
N ARG A 485 -16.68 26.67 5.74
CA ARG A 485 -17.64 26.69 6.86
C ARG A 485 -16.99 26.88 8.22
N ARG A 486 -15.84 26.23 8.49
CA ARG A 486 -15.08 26.44 9.74
C ARG A 486 -14.66 27.91 9.89
N ALA A 487 -14.22 28.54 8.81
CA ALA A 487 -13.89 29.97 8.81
C ALA A 487 -15.11 30.83 9.17
N GLN A 488 -16.28 30.55 8.56
CA GLN A 488 -17.53 31.26 8.87
C GLN A 488 -17.93 31.08 10.35
N ALA A 489 -17.87 29.87 10.89
CA ALA A 489 -18.19 29.59 12.30
C ALA A 489 -17.21 30.19 13.33
N HIS A 490 -16.03 30.64 12.92
CA HIS A 490 -15.09 31.40 13.78
C HIS A 490 -15.29 32.92 13.67
N THR A 491 -16.09 33.39 12.72
CA THR A 491 -16.35 34.82 12.50
C THR A 491 -17.69 35.27 13.11
N GLU A 492 -18.55 34.32 13.48
CA GLU A 492 -19.79 34.49 14.26
C GLU A 492 -19.53 34.25 15.75
#